data_AF-A0A3D0HV99-F1
#
_entry.id   AF-A0A3D0HV99-F1
#
_cell.length_a   1.000
_cell.length_b   1.000
_cell.length_c   1.000
_cell.angle_alpha   90.00
_cell.angle_beta   90.00
_cell.angle_gamma   90.00
#
_symmetry.space_group_name_H-M   'P 1'
#
loop_
_entity.id
_entity.type
_entity.pdbx_description
1 polymer ?
#
loop_
_entity_poly.entity_id
_entity_poly.type
_entity_poly.pdbx_seq_one_letter_code
_entity_poly.pdbx_strand_id
1 'polypeptide(L)'
;MLLVYLPRETNRTKYIFRLLLGDLLGLGYKTTTDIETFKSYAGPRFSYCRMAPDEALHITAHNLLFQRGIETTETGFGHFEGLPILFKTFNPRSALPFDLFAASFFMVSRYEEYLPYRRDDYGRFSARESLAYQKDFLHRPVINIWSLILKDVLQQHWPDLKFKLPVYRCEPTIDIDSAYSLHHKGFLRTIGGFGKSLRKLNLSEMALRARVIAGTVPDPFDVFEQFHELHNNLNLKPIYFILFADYGRFDKNVPIQNQAFRMLIKSLADNAQVGIHPSYQSNNSFSILRREVGQFGTLLNTEITRSRQHFLKLDLPVTYRNLINLDITDDYSMGFAADAGFRAGICVSFNFYDLDLDTETPLRIHPFTVMDGTMKDYLKLTNQQAVDFAVKLSNEVKAVGGVFSTLWHNETYSETGRWIGWREVYSQILENAISLK
;
A
#
# COMPACT_ATOMS: atom_id res chain seq x y z
N MET A 1 -1.70 -22.66 -22.99
CA MET A 1 -2.15 -22.48 -21.60
C MET A 1 -1.24 -23.32 -20.73
N LEU A 2 -0.75 -22.81 -19.61
CA LEU A 2 0.16 -23.52 -18.72
C LEU A 2 -0.60 -24.53 -17.84
N LEU A 3 -0.10 -25.76 -17.69
CA LEU A 3 -0.69 -26.74 -16.76
C LEU A 3 0.18 -26.90 -15.50
N VAL A 4 -0.42 -26.78 -14.33
CA VAL A 4 0.26 -26.93 -13.04
C VAL A 4 -0.27 -28.16 -12.32
N TYR A 5 0.60 -29.14 -12.05
CA TYR A 5 0.25 -30.26 -11.19
C TYR A 5 0.52 -29.95 -9.72
N LEU A 6 -0.42 -30.30 -8.85
CA LEU A 6 -0.27 -30.25 -7.40
C LEU A 6 -1.05 -31.42 -6.76
N PRO A 7 -0.57 -32.00 -5.65
CA PRO A 7 -1.19 -33.20 -5.06
C PRO A 7 -2.59 -32.91 -4.50
N ARG A 8 -2.85 -31.65 -4.13
CA ARG A 8 -4.14 -31.17 -3.66
C ARG A 8 -4.23 -29.68 -3.89
N GLU A 9 -5.37 -29.23 -4.39
CA GLU A 9 -5.70 -27.82 -4.48
C GLU A 9 -6.24 -27.27 -3.15
N THR A 10 -5.75 -26.10 -2.74
CA THR A 10 -6.18 -25.34 -1.56
C THR A 10 -6.49 -23.89 -1.92
N ASN A 11 -7.20 -23.17 -1.06
CA ASN A 11 -7.47 -21.76 -1.26
C ASN A 11 -6.17 -20.94 -1.38
N ARG A 12 -5.14 -21.28 -0.60
CA ARG A 12 -3.80 -20.67 -0.68
C ARG A 12 -3.14 -20.88 -2.04
N THR A 13 -3.15 -22.11 -2.56
CA THR A 13 -2.58 -22.40 -3.90
C THR A 13 -3.34 -21.69 -5.01
N LYS A 14 -4.68 -21.68 -4.96
CA LYS A 14 -5.52 -20.95 -5.92
C LYS A 14 -5.16 -19.47 -5.95
N TYR A 15 -5.14 -18.85 -4.77
CA TYR A 15 -4.86 -17.44 -4.61
C TYR A 15 -3.46 -17.07 -5.12
N ILE A 16 -2.42 -17.79 -4.69
CA ILE A 16 -1.05 -17.39 -5.02
C ILE A 16 -0.67 -17.70 -6.47
N PHE A 17 -1.22 -18.77 -7.06
CA PHE A 17 -1.06 -19.03 -8.50
C PHE A 17 -1.79 -17.97 -9.33
N ARG A 18 -2.98 -17.52 -8.91
CA ARG A 18 -3.70 -16.43 -9.57
C ARG A 18 -2.86 -15.16 -9.56
N LEU A 19 -2.30 -14.79 -8.41
CA LEU A 19 -1.46 -13.60 -8.27
C LEU A 19 -0.17 -13.69 -9.10
N LEU A 20 0.60 -14.76 -8.97
CA LEU A 20 1.91 -14.85 -9.65
C LEU A 20 1.79 -15.19 -11.14
N LEU A 21 1.03 -16.21 -11.51
CA LEU A 21 0.91 -16.64 -12.91
C LEU A 21 -0.06 -15.76 -13.69
N GLY A 22 -1.20 -15.43 -13.09
CA GLY A 22 -2.24 -14.61 -13.73
C GLY A 22 -1.90 -13.11 -13.68
N ASP A 23 -1.93 -12.51 -12.50
CA ASP A 23 -1.87 -11.05 -12.36
C ASP A 23 -0.47 -10.48 -12.69
N LEU A 24 0.61 -11.14 -12.26
CA LEU A 24 1.98 -10.65 -12.44
C LEU A 24 2.66 -11.09 -13.75
N LEU A 25 2.34 -12.29 -14.25
CA LEU A 25 2.94 -12.82 -15.49
C LEU A 25 2.00 -12.77 -16.70
N GLY A 26 0.70 -12.54 -16.49
CA GLY A 26 -0.29 -12.45 -17.56
C GLY A 26 -0.54 -13.79 -18.25
N LEU A 27 -0.28 -14.92 -17.58
CA LEU A 27 -0.40 -16.25 -18.15
C LEU A 27 -1.80 -16.83 -17.94
N GLY A 28 -2.37 -17.40 -19.01
CA GLY A 28 -3.46 -18.35 -18.87
C GLY A 28 -2.93 -19.69 -18.36
N TYR A 29 -3.45 -20.17 -17.22
CA TYR A 29 -3.06 -21.43 -16.61
C TYR A 29 -4.27 -22.26 -16.14
N LYS A 30 -4.04 -23.57 -15.92
CA LYS A 30 -4.94 -24.49 -15.23
C LYS A 30 -4.16 -25.32 -14.23
N THR A 31 -4.84 -25.76 -13.18
CA THR A 31 -4.35 -26.72 -12.20
C THR A 31 -4.90 -28.12 -12.48
N THR A 32 -4.16 -29.15 -12.10
CA THR A 32 -4.64 -30.54 -12.06
C THR A 32 -4.10 -31.28 -10.84
N THR A 33 -4.92 -32.13 -10.25
CA THR A 33 -4.50 -33.11 -9.23
C THR A 33 -4.35 -34.51 -9.80
N ASP A 34 -4.72 -34.72 -11.06
CA ASP A 34 -4.55 -36.00 -11.75
C ASP A 34 -3.17 -36.06 -12.42
N ILE A 35 -2.37 -37.02 -11.97
CA ILE A 35 -1.01 -37.25 -12.44
C ILE A 35 -0.98 -37.75 -13.89
N GLU A 36 -1.99 -38.51 -14.33
CA GLU A 36 -2.03 -39.04 -15.70
C GLU A 36 -2.40 -37.94 -16.70
N THR A 37 -3.36 -37.08 -16.35
CA THR A 37 -3.61 -35.83 -17.08
C THR A 37 -2.35 -34.95 -17.16
N PHE A 38 -1.59 -34.84 -16.07
CA PHE A 38 -0.34 -34.06 -16.08
C PHE A 38 0.71 -34.67 -17.00
N LYS A 39 0.99 -35.97 -16.89
CA LYS A 39 2.02 -36.67 -17.68
C LYS A 39 1.71 -36.69 -19.17
N SER A 40 0.45 -36.83 -19.54
CA SER A 40 -0.01 -36.86 -20.95
C SER A 40 -0.16 -35.48 -21.59
N TYR A 41 -0.03 -34.39 -20.82
CA TYR A 41 -0.19 -33.04 -21.35
C TYR A 41 1.01 -32.63 -22.23
N ALA A 42 0.73 -32.33 -23.51
CA ALA A 42 1.74 -31.99 -24.51
C ALA A 42 2.23 -30.53 -24.45
N GLY A 43 1.49 -29.63 -23.79
CA GLY A 43 1.83 -28.21 -23.70
C GLY A 43 2.76 -27.88 -22.52
N PRO A 44 3.04 -26.58 -22.30
CA PRO A 44 3.82 -26.12 -21.14
C PRO A 44 3.23 -26.62 -19.83
N ARG A 45 4.04 -27.28 -19.00
CA ARG A 45 3.60 -27.85 -17.73
C ARG A 45 4.69 -27.93 -16.69
N PHE A 46 4.35 -27.64 -15.43
CA PHE A 46 5.25 -27.85 -14.30
C PHE A 46 4.53 -28.47 -13.12
N SER A 47 5.29 -29.11 -12.24
CA SER A 47 4.77 -29.71 -11.00
C SER A 47 5.15 -28.86 -9.80
N TYR A 48 4.20 -28.70 -8.88
CA TYR A 48 4.36 -28.02 -7.59
C TYR A 48 3.99 -28.98 -6.45
N CYS A 49 4.99 -29.70 -5.94
CA CYS A 49 4.82 -30.76 -4.96
C CYS A 49 6.14 -31.07 -4.25
N ARG A 50 6.14 -31.96 -3.25
CA ARG A 50 7.38 -32.30 -2.52
C ARG A 50 8.41 -33.05 -3.37
N MET A 51 7.94 -33.94 -4.24
CA MET A 51 8.77 -34.78 -5.11
C MET A 51 8.30 -34.67 -6.55
N ALA A 52 9.24 -34.56 -7.50
CA ALA A 52 8.91 -34.49 -8.92
C ALA A 52 8.19 -35.78 -9.38
N PRO A 53 7.03 -35.67 -10.05
CA PRO A 53 6.27 -36.82 -10.54
C PRO A 53 6.86 -37.43 -11.83
N ASP A 54 7.66 -36.66 -12.56
CA ASP A 54 8.35 -37.03 -13.80
C ASP A 54 9.51 -36.05 -14.10
N GLU A 55 9.99 -36.05 -15.35
CA GLU A 55 11.07 -35.19 -15.86
C GLU A 55 10.61 -33.78 -16.27
N ALA A 56 9.34 -33.42 -16.08
CA ALA A 56 8.89 -32.05 -16.34
C ALA A 56 9.50 -31.06 -15.34
N LEU A 57 9.41 -29.77 -15.67
CA LEU A 57 9.81 -28.68 -14.76
C LEU A 57 9.15 -28.89 -13.39
N HIS A 58 9.95 -28.78 -12.33
CA HIS A 58 9.50 -29.05 -10.97
C HIS A 58 9.88 -27.92 -10.03
N ILE A 59 8.94 -27.48 -9.19
CA ILE A 59 9.17 -26.55 -8.09
C ILE A 59 8.80 -27.28 -6.81
N THR A 60 9.77 -27.43 -5.90
CA THR A 60 9.51 -28.09 -4.62
C THR A 60 8.61 -27.23 -3.74
N ALA A 61 7.51 -27.83 -3.29
CA ALA A 61 6.49 -27.14 -2.51
C ALA A 61 6.72 -27.28 -1.00
N HIS A 62 6.69 -26.15 -0.31
CA HIS A 62 6.65 -26.03 1.14
C HIS A 62 5.24 -26.31 1.67
N ASN A 63 5.14 -26.77 2.92
CA ASN A 63 3.87 -27.18 3.51
C ASN A 63 2.90 -26.02 3.77
N LEU A 64 3.38 -24.77 3.78
CA LEU A 64 2.62 -23.55 4.10
C LEU A 64 1.35 -23.41 3.23
N LEU A 65 1.42 -23.77 1.95
CA LEU A 65 0.26 -23.67 1.05
C LEU A 65 -0.73 -24.81 1.21
N PHE A 66 -0.38 -25.87 1.94
CA PHE A 66 -1.22 -27.04 2.14
C PHE A 66 -1.74 -27.16 3.57
N GLN A 67 -1.18 -26.46 4.54
CA GLN A 67 -1.68 -26.48 5.92
C GLN A 67 -2.97 -25.67 6.08
N ARG A 68 -3.72 -25.97 7.14
CA ARG A 68 -4.84 -25.17 7.62
C ARG A 68 -4.40 -24.40 8.86
N GLY A 69 -5.07 -23.28 9.12
CA GLY A 69 -4.77 -22.45 10.28
C GLY A 69 -3.46 -21.66 10.15
N ILE A 70 -3.10 -21.00 11.24
CA ILE A 70 -1.99 -20.06 11.30
C ILE A 70 -1.06 -20.55 12.41
N GLU A 71 0.12 -20.97 12.00
CA GLU A 71 1.17 -21.48 12.89
C GLU A 71 2.48 -20.78 12.58
N THR A 72 3.30 -20.56 13.61
CA THR A 72 4.68 -20.10 13.45
C THR A 72 5.42 -21.02 12.50
N THR A 73 6.04 -20.46 11.47
CA THR A 73 6.74 -21.23 10.44
C THR A 73 8.15 -20.68 10.29
N GLU A 74 9.13 -21.57 10.22
CA GLU A 74 10.50 -21.18 9.87
C GLU A 74 10.55 -20.77 8.39
N THR A 75 10.87 -19.50 8.16
CA THR A 75 10.88 -18.95 6.81
C THR A 75 12.14 -19.31 6.03
N GLY A 76 13.13 -19.97 6.64
CA GLY A 76 14.32 -20.46 5.94
C GLY A 76 15.02 -19.41 5.09
N PHE A 77 15.26 -18.21 5.64
CA PHE A 77 15.86 -17.09 4.89
C PHE A 77 17.23 -17.45 4.27
N GLY A 78 17.49 -16.90 3.08
CA GLY A 78 18.79 -16.97 2.42
C GLY A 78 18.87 -16.06 1.22
N HIS A 79 19.85 -16.34 0.35
CA HIS A 79 20.05 -15.59 -0.87
C HIS A 79 20.17 -16.53 -2.08
N PHE A 80 19.65 -16.10 -3.22
CA PHE A 80 19.84 -16.72 -4.53
C PHE A 80 20.20 -15.62 -5.51
N GLU A 81 21.36 -15.72 -6.16
CA GLU A 81 21.87 -14.69 -7.09
C GLU A 81 21.89 -13.27 -6.48
N GLY A 82 22.23 -13.17 -5.19
CA GLY A 82 22.23 -11.91 -4.44
C GLY A 82 20.82 -11.38 -4.08
N LEU A 83 19.76 -12.10 -4.40
CA LEU A 83 18.38 -11.77 -4.06
C LEU A 83 17.94 -12.47 -2.77
N PRO A 84 17.26 -11.77 -1.85
CA PRO A 84 16.70 -12.39 -0.65
C PRO A 84 15.62 -13.41 -1.04
N ILE A 85 15.65 -14.58 -0.42
CA ILE A 85 14.67 -15.65 -0.64
C ILE A 85 14.19 -16.22 0.69
N LEU A 86 12.94 -16.71 0.67
CA LEU A 86 12.30 -17.42 1.79
C LEU A 86 11.92 -18.83 1.34
N PHE A 87 11.78 -19.73 2.30
CA PHE A 87 11.42 -21.14 2.10
C PHE A 87 12.41 -21.88 1.21
N LYS A 88 13.70 -21.82 1.56
CA LYS A 88 14.76 -22.57 0.87
C LYS A 88 14.42 -24.05 0.73
N THR A 89 14.78 -24.60 -0.43
CA THR A 89 14.77 -26.04 -0.69
C THR A 89 16.16 -26.50 -1.12
N PHE A 90 16.54 -27.69 -0.67
CA PHE A 90 17.78 -28.37 -1.06
C PHE A 90 17.52 -29.50 -2.06
N ASN A 91 16.30 -29.61 -2.58
CA ASN A 91 15.96 -30.62 -3.56
C ASN A 91 16.65 -30.29 -4.90
N PRO A 92 17.61 -31.12 -5.38
CA PRO A 92 18.34 -30.85 -6.62
C PRO A 92 17.45 -30.94 -7.87
N ARG A 93 16.26 -31.53 -7.77
CA ARG A 93 15.26 -31.58 -8.85
C ARG A 93 14.39 -30.34 -8.92
N SER A 94 14.45 -29.44 -7.93
CA SER A 94 13.72 -28.18 -7.97
C SER A 94 14.39 -27.20 -8.91
N ALA A 95 13.62 -26.57 -9.79
CA ALA A 95 14.09 -25.55 -10.71
C ALA A 95 14.60 -24.28 -10.01
N LEU A 96 14.15 -24.05 -8.77
CA LEU A 96 14.58 -22.95 -7.93
C LEU A 96 15.00 -23.47 -6.54
N PRO A 97 15.98 -22.83 -5.89
CA PRO A 97 16.46 -23.23 -4.56
C PRO A 97 15.54 -22.74 -3.43
N PHE A 98 14.32 -22.30 -3.75
CA PHE A 98 13.33 -21.87 -2.79
C PHE A 98 11.92 -22.04 -3.35
N ASP A 99 10.94 -22.11 -2.46
CA ASP A 99 9.54 -22.10 -2.82
C ASP A 99 9.02 -20.66 -2.94
N LEU A 100 9.06 -20.14 -4.18
CA LEU A 100 8.62 -18.79 -4.48
C LEU A 100 7.11 -18.56 -4.22
N PHE A 101 6.30 -19.63 -4.27
CA PHE A 101 4.85 -19.53 -4.07
C PHE A 101 4.54 -19.43 -2.59
N ALA A 102 5.16 -20.26 -1.74
CA ALA A 102 5.06 -20.10 -0.29
C ALA A 102 5.65 -18.77 0.18
N ALA A 103 6.81 -18.36 -0.36
CA ALA A 103 7.45 -17.08 -0.05
C ALA A 103 6.54 -15.89 -0.37
N SER A 104 5.96 -15.88 -1.56
CA SER A 104 5.06 -14.81 -1.99
C SER A 104 3.78 -14.80 -1.17
N PHE A 105 3.16 -15.96 -0.93
CA PHE A 105 1.96 -16.08 -0.11
C PHE A 105 2.17 -15.51 1.30
N PHE A 106 3.25 -15.92 1.97
CA PHE A 106 3.61 -15.45 3.32
C PHE A 106 3.65 -13.91 3.40
N MET A 107 4.24 -13.29 2.37
CA MET A 107 4.41 -11.84 2.29
C MET A 107 3.09 -11.10 2.02
N VAL A 108 2.33 -11.49 0.98
CA VAL A 108 1.07 -10.78 0.63
C VAL A 108 -0.08 -11.07 1.59
N SER A 109 -0.12 -12.25 2.22
CA SER A 109 -1.12 -12.54 3.24
C SER A 109 -0.85 -11.81 4.56
N ARG A 110 0.27 -11.07 4.64
CA ARG A 110 0.77 -10.44 5.87
C ARG A 110 0.83 -11.44 7.02
N TYR A 111 1.32 -12.65 6.77
CA TYR A 111 1.25 -13.78 7.70
C TYR A 111 1.80 -13.45 9.10
N GLU A 112 2.85 -12.62 9.15
CA GLU A 112 3.48 -12.11 10.38
C GLU A 112 2.49 -11.37 11.29
N GLU A 113 1.51 -10.67 10.73
CA GLU A 113 0.55 -9.83 11.45
C GLU A 113 -0.61 -10.63 12.05
N TYR A 114 -0.67 -11.94 11.77
CA TYR A 114 -1.57 -12.89 12.44
C TYR A 114 -0.89 -13.67 13.57
N LEU A 115 0.43 -13.56 13.69
CA LEU A 115 1.20 -14.13 14.79
C LEU A 115 1.36 -13.12 15.92
N PRO A 116 1.80 -13.52 17.13
CA PRO A 116 2.12 -12.55 18.18
C PRO A 116 3.27 -11.62 17.76
N TYR A 117 3.06 -10.30 17.84
CA TYR A 117 4.07 -9.27 17.54
C TYR A 117 3.97 -8.10 18.52
N ARG A 118 5.02 -7.26 18.56
CA ARG A 118 4.99 -6.01 19.33
C ARG A 118 4.35 -4.89 18.50
N ARG A 119 3.27 -4.32 19.05
CA ARG A 119 2.62 -3.14 18.48
C ARG A 119 3.42 -1.88 18.79
N ASP A 120 3.38 -0.91 17.89
CA ASP A 120 3.88 0.44 18.17
C ASP A 120 2.92 1.24 19.07
N ASP A 121 3.29 2.50 19.37
CA ASP A 121 2.51 3.40 20.25
C ASP A 121 1.08 3.67 19.75
N TYR A 122 0.78 3.38 18.47
CA TYR A 122 -0.53 3.56 17.84
C TYR A 122 -1.26 2.21 17.64
N GLY A 123 -0.72 1.12 18.17
CA GLY A 123 -1.30 -0.21 18.08
C GLY A 123 -1.07 -0.91 16.73
N ARG A 124 -0.11 -0.43 15.92
CA ARG A 124 0.17 -0.91 14.56
C ARG A 124 1.28 -1.95 14.53
N PHE A 125 1.29 -2.79 13.50
CA PHE A 125 2.46 -3.62 13.18
C PHE A 125 3.62 -2.75 12.68
N SER A 126 4.77 -2.81 13.36
CA SER A 126 5.93 -1.98 13.04
C SER A 126 6.86 -2.64 12.02
N ALA A 127 7.55 -1.85 11.20
CA ALA A 127 8.49 -2.39 10.21
C ALA A 127 9.60 -3.22 10.88
N ARG A 128 10.08 -2.81 12.06
CA ARG A 128 11.15 -3.49 12.81
C ARG A 128 10.81 -4.92 13.21
N GLU A 129 9.52 -5.23 13.37
CA GLU A 129 9.05 -6.59 13.66
C GLU A 129 8.95 -7.44 12.39
N SER A 130 8.97 -6.81 11.20
CA SER A 130 8.92 -7.53 9.93
C SER A 130 10.25 -8.18 9.56
N LEU A 131 10.16 -9.36 8.97
CA LEU A 131 11.28 -10.07 8.37
C LEU A 131 11.96 -9.22 7.29
N ALA A 132 11.18 -8.44 6.53
CA ALA A 132 11.69 -7.57 5.48
C ALA A 132 12.66 -6.51 6.01
N TYR A 133 12.36 -5.90 7.16
CA TYR A 133 13.27 -4.98 7.82
C TYR A 133 14.46 -5.72 8.44
N GLN A 134 14.20 -6.79 9.19
CA GLN A 134 15.22 -7.53 9.94
C GLN A 134 16.29 -8.17 9.03
N LYS A 135 15.92 -8.47 7.79
CA LYS A 135 16.79 -9.11 6.79
C LYS A 135 17.17 -8.16 5.65
N ASP A 136 16.97 -6.85 5.83
CA ASP A 136 17.39 -5.79 4.91
C ASP A 136 16.90 -5.95 3.46
N PHE A 137 15.63 -6.33 3.29
CA PHE A 137 14.98 -6.39 1.97
C PHE A 137 13.71 -5.55 1.86
N LEU A 138 13.37 -4.76 2.88
CA LEU A 138 12.19 -3.89 2.89
C LEU A 138 12.13 -2.93 1.69
N HIS A 139 13.28 -2.51 1.18
CA HIS A 139 13.39 -1.56 0.06
C HIS A 139 13.31 -2.23 -1.32
N ARG A 140 12.92 -3.50 -1.40
CA ARG A 140 12.81 -4.24 -2.67
C ARG A 140 11.41 -4.85 -2.84
N PRO A 141 10.80 -4.77 -4.04
CA PRO A 141 9.53 -5.44 -4.32
C PRO A 141 9.78 -6.93 -4.61
N VAL A 142 10.21 -7.67 -3.58
CA VAL A 142 10.73 -9.05 -3.71
C VAL A 142 9.77 -10.01 -4.42
N ILE A 143 8.45 -9.86 -4.28
CA ILE A 143 7.48 -10.71 -4.97
C ILE A 143 7.48 -10.45 -6.47
N ASN A 144 7.54 -9.19 -6.88
CA ASN A 144 7.66 -8.84 -8.29
C ASN A 144 9.00 -9.33 -8.87
N ILE A 145 10.07 -9.28 -8.09
CA ILE A 145 11.38 -9.81 -8.49
C ILE A 145 11.31 -11.35 -8.65
N TRP A 146 10.73 -12.05 -7.68
CA TRP A 146 10.56 -13.51 -7.75
C TRP A 146 9.64 -13.94 -8.90
N SER A 147 8.63 -13.14 -9.27
CA SER A 147 7.80 -13.43 -10.44
C SER A 147 8.59 -13.31 -11.74
N LEU A 148 9.51 -12.34 -11.86
CA LEU A 148 10.41 -12.24 -13.01
C LEU A 148 11.42 -13.40 -13.07
N ILE A 149 11.94 -13.86 -11.93
CA ILE A 149 12.74 -15.10 -11.88
C ILE A 149 11.94 -16.29 -12.42
N LEU A 150 10.68 -16.44 -11.98
CA LEU A 150 9.79 -17.50 -12.48
C LEU A 150 9.55 -17.35 -13.98
N LYS A 151 9.31 -16.12 -14.49
CA LYS A 151 9.19 -15.86 -15.93
C LYS A 151 10.40 -16.41 -16.68
N ASP A 152 11.60 -16.11 -16.22
CA ASP A 152 12.82 -16.49 -16.92
C ASP A 152 13.02 -18.01 -16.92
N VAL A 153 12.74 -18.68 -15.79
CA VAL A 153 12.72 -20.16 -15.72
C VAL A 153 11.71 -20.76 -16.69
N LEU A 154 10.48 -20.23 -16.75
CA LEU A 154 9.43 -20.71 -17.65
C LEU A 154 9.80 -20.45 -19.11
N GLN A 155 10.36 -19.28 -19.43
CA GLN A 155 10.72 -18.89 -20.79
C GLN A 155 11.93 -19.68 -21.32
N GLN A 156 12.86 -20.08 -20.45
CA GLN A 156 13.95 -21.00 -20.81
C GLN A 156 13.43 -22.38 -21.23
N HIS A 157 12.36 -22.88 -20.57
CA HIS A 157 11.76 -24.18 -20.89
C HIS A 157 10.78 -24.11 -22.07
N TRP A 158 10.06 -23.00 -22.20
CA TRP A 158 9.07 -22.78 -23.25
C TRP A 158 9.25 -21.38 -23.86
N PRO A 159 10.15 -21.23 -24.86
CA PRO A 159 10.46 -19.93 -25.48
C PRO A 159 9.25 -19.22 -26.12
N ASP A 160 8.26 -19.98 -26.57
CA ASP A 160 7.04 -19.46 -27.19
C ASP A 160 5.96 -19.01 -26.19
N LEU A 161 6.20 -19.18 -24.88
CA LEU A 161 5.25 -18.75 -23.86
C LEU A 161 5.19 -17.22 -23.81
N LYS A 162 3.99 -16.67 -24.04
CA LYS A 162 3.78 -15.22 -24.06
C LYS A 162 3.39 -14.69 -22.68
N PHE A 163 4.08 -13.65 -22.24
CA PHE A 163 3.84 -12.98 -20.96
C PHE A 163 3.23 -11.60 -21.19
N LYS A 164 2.36 -11.17 -20.27
CA LYS A 164 1.81 -9.81 -20.25
C LYS A 164 2.09 -9.20 -18.88
N LEU A 165 3.26 -8.57 -18.77
CA LEU A 165 3.74 -8.01 -17.52
C LEU A 165 3.02 -6.69 -17.18
N PRO A 166 2.90 -6.36 -15.88
CA PRO A 166 2.52 -5.03 -15.42
C PRO A 166 3.39 -3.94 -16.03
N VAL A 167 2.79 -2.77 -16.26
CA VAL A 167 3.46 -1.58 -16.78
C VAL A 167 3.62 -0.58 -15.66
N TYR A 168 4.81 0.03 -15.61
CA TYR A 168 5.12 1.04 -14.61
C TYR A 168 4.13 2.20 -14.64
N ARG A 169 3.68 2.65 -13.46
CA ARG A 169 2.94 3.92 -13.30
C ARG A 169 3.29 4.61 -11.99
N CYS A 170 3.19 5.93 -11.96
CA CYS A 170 3.22 6.72 -10.73
C CYS A 170 1.77 7.04 -10.31
N GLU A 171 1.46 6.84 -9.03
CA GLU A 171 0.12 7.02 -8.48
C GLU A 171 0.19 7.91 -7.23
N PRO A 172 0.09 9.24 -7.39
CA PRO A 172 0.07 10.13 -6.24
C PRO A 172 -1.22 9.95 -5.43
N THR A 173 -1.10 9.86 -4.12
CA THR A 173 -2.24 9.84 -3.21
C THR A 173 -2.06 10.89 -2.12
N ILE A 174 -3.13 11.59 -1.79
CA ILE A 174 -3.12 12.75 -0.89
C ILE A 174 -4.09 12.52 0.27
N ASP A 175 -3.59 12.60 1.50
CA ASP A 175 -4.41 12.52 2.71
C ASP A 175 -4.72 13.95 3.20
N ILE A 176 -6.00 14.22 3.44
CA ILE A 176 -6.51 15.51 3.94
C ILE A 176 -6.97 15.33 5.38
N ASP A 177 -6.02 15.37 6.31
CA ASP A 177 -6.27 15.37 7.77
C ASP A 177 -6.92 16.66 8.23
N SER A 178 -6.57 17.76 7.57
CA SER A 178 -7.06 19.09 7.86
C SER A 178 -7.11 19.90 6.58
N ALA A 179 -8.32 20.18 6.07
CA ALA A 179 -8.47 20.98 4.85
C ALA A 179 -7.92 22.41 4.99
N TYR A 180 -8.03 22.99 6.19
CA TYR A 180 -7.59 24.36 6.48
C TYR A 180 -6.78 24.39 7.77
N SER A 181 -5.74 25.20 7.85
CA SER A 181 -4.92 25.35 9.06
C SER A 181 -5.66 26.16 10.13
N LEU A 182 -6.39 27.20 9.72
CA LEU A 182 -7.00 28.21 10.59
C LEU A 182 -8.43 28.56 10.18
N HIS A 183 -8.69 28.71 8.88
CA HIS A 183 -10.04 29.01 8.41
C HIS A 183 -11.01 27.88 8.75
N HIS A 184 -12.28 28.23 8.93
CA HIS A 184 -13.40 27.30 9.13
C HIS A 184 -13.32 26.38 10.37
N LYS A 185 -12.28 26.49 11.21
CA LYS A 185 -12.14 25.69 12.45
C LYS A 185 -12.99 26.20 13.62
N GLY A 186 -13.55 27.39 13.53
CA GLY A 186 -14.40 27.98 14.56
C GLY A 186 -13.63 28.75 15.65
N PHE A 187 -14.32 29.72 16.26
CA PHE A 187 -13.73 30.79 17.08
C PHE A 187 -12.91 30.31 18.30
N LEU A 188 -13.38 29.30 19.02
CA LEU A 188 -12.69 28.76 20.20
C LEU A 188 -11.33 28.12 19.87
N ARG A 189 -11.21 27.45 18.71
CA ARG A 189 -9.94 26.86 18.25
C ARG A 189 -8.95 27.93 17.82
N THR A 190 -9.44 29.00 17.20
CA THR A 190 -8.64 30.17 16.84
C THR A 190 -8.01 30.80 18.08
N ILE A 191 -8.80 31.06 19.13
CA ILE A 191 -8.32 31.61 20.40
C ILE A 191 -7.32 30.68 21.10
N GLY A 192 -7.64 29.39 21.22
CA GLY A 192 -6.72 28.41 21.83
C GLY A 192 -5.38 28.30 21.08
N GLY A 193 -5.42 28.47 19.76
CA GLY A 193 -4.25 28.57 18.90
C GLY A 193 -3.34 29.75 19.25
N PHE A 194 -3.91 30.96 19.40
CA PHE A 194 -3.17 32.15 19.85
C PHE A 194 -2.59 31.96 21.25
N GLY A 195 -3.35 31.40 22.19
CA GLY A 195 -2.87 31.13 23.56
C GLY A 195 -1.66 30.18 23.60
N LYS A 196 -1.64 29.15 22.74
CA LYS A 196 -0.50 28.22 22.62
C LYS A 196 0.74 28.91 22.02
N SER A 197 0.57 29.75 21.00
CA SER A 197 1.68 30.47 20.36
C SER A 197 2.26 31.56 21.28
N LEU A 198 1.41 32.24 22.05
CA LEU A 198 1.83 33.22 23.06
C LEU A 198 2.68 32.56 24.16
N ARG A 199 2.27 31.37 24.62
CA ARG A 199 3.06 30.58 25.60
C ARG A 199 4.43 30.12 25.06
N LYS A 200 4.56 30.00 23.74
CA LYS A 200 5.83 29.63 23.07
C LYS A 200 6.62 30.84 22.57
N LEU A 201 6.16 32.08 22.80
CA LEU A 201 6.75 33.33 22.29
C LEU A 201 6.98 33.34 20.77
N ASN A 202 6.16 32.61 20.00
CA ASN A 202 6.32 32.49 18.56
C ASN A 202 5.57 33.62 17.81
N LEU A 203 6.15 34.82 17.83
CA LEU A 203 5.52 36.04 17.27
C LEU A 203 5.25 35.95 15.76
N SER A 204 6.10 35.25 15.00
CA SER A 204 5.91 35.06 13.56
C SER A 204 4.69 34.19 13.25
N GLU A 205 4.47 33.13 14.03
CA GLU A 205 3.28 32.28 13.91
C GLU A 205 2.01 33.04 14.31
N MET A 206 2.06 33.89 15.33
CA MET A 206 0.94 34.76 15.70
C MET A 206 0.59 35.77 14.60
N ALA A 207 1.59 36.40 13.99
CA ALA A 207 1.40 37.34 12.88
C ALA A 207 0.82 36.65 11.64
N LEU A 208 1.32 35.45 11.29
CA LEU A 208 0.76 34.64 10.21
C LEU A 208 -0.71 34.30 10.49
N ARG A 209 -1.03 33.84 11.71
CA ARG A 209 -2.42 33.54 12.11
C ARG A 209 -3.34 34.74 11.94
N ALA A 210 -2.93 35.91 12.43
CA ALA A 210 -3.71 37.15 12.31
C ALA A 210 -3.95 37.53 10.84
N ARG A 211 -2.92 37.45 9.99
CA ARG A 211 -3.03 37.78 8.56
C ARG A 211 -3.93 36.82 7.78
N VAL A 212 -3.87 35.53 8.08
CA VAL A 212 -4.75 34.52 7.48
C VAL A 212 -6.20 34.78 7.89
N ILE A 213 -6.46 35.01 9.17
CA ILE A 213 -7.82 35.32 9.66
C ILE A 213 -8.37 36.61 9.05
N ALA A 214 -7.52 37.63 8.89
CA ALA A 214 -7.88 38.88 8.23
C ALA A 214 -8.07 38.76 6.71
N GLY A 215 -7.80 37.59 6.11
CA GLY A 215 -7.92 37.35 4.67
C GLY A 215 -6.84 38.03 3.83
N THR A 216 -5.77 38.52 4.47
CA THR A 216 -4.65 39.20 3.78
C THR A 216 -3.63 38.23 3.21
N VAL A 217 -3.63 36.98 3.67
CA VAL A 217 -2.82 35.87 3.17
C VAL A 217 -3.73 34.64 3.08
N PRO A 218 -3.62 33.80 2.03
CA PRO A 218 -4.35 32.53 1.94
C PRO A 218 -4.10 31.60 3.13
N ASP A 219 -5.02 30.68 3.41
CA ASP A 219 -4.76 29.64 4.41
C ASP A 219 -3.63 28.72 3.93
N PRO A 220 -2.57 28.51 4.73
CA PRO A 220 -1.44 27.65 4.35
C PRO A 220 -1.81 26.24 3.87
N PHE A 221 -2.93 25.67 4.32
CA PHE A 221 -3.34 24.31 3.96
C PHE A 221 -4.25 24.27 2.72
N ASP A 222 -4.70 25.44 2.26
CA ASP A 222 -5.49 25.60 1.05
C ASP A 222 -4.57 25.64 -0.18
N VAL A 223 -4.06 24.46 -0.55
CA VAL A 223 -3.09 24.23 -1.63
C VAL A 223 -3.68 23.44 -2.80
N PHE A 224 -5.00 23.26 -2.82
CA PHE A 224 -5.67 22.33 -3.73
C PHE A 224 -5.53 22.73 -5.20
N GLU A 225 -5.54 24.03 -5.50
CA GLU A 225 -5.27 24.53 -6.86
C GLU A 225 -3.84 24.20 -7.30
N GLN A 226 -2.86 24.36 -6.40
CA GLN A 226 -1.45 24.06 -6.69
C GLN A 226 -1.24 22.56 -6.93
N PHE A 227 -1.94 21.70 -6.18
CA PHE A 227 -1.96 20.27 -6.48
C PHE A 227 -2.57 19.99 -7.85
N HIS A 228 -3.72 20.60 -8.16
CA HIS A 228 -4.38 20.42 -9.44
C HIS A 228 -3.48 20.81 -10.61
N GLU A 229 -2.84 21.98 -10.55
CA GLU A 229 -1.88 22.45 -11.54
C GLU A 229 -0.70 21.48 -11.69
N LEU A 230 -0.05 21.09 -10.58
CA LEU A 230 1.10 20.18 -10.59
C LEU A 230 0.72 18.82 -11.22
N HIS A 231 -0.36 18.19 -10.76
CA HIS A 231 -0.76 16.88 -11.25
C HIS A 231 -1.21 16.92 -12.71
N ASN A 232 -1.93 17.97 -13.14
CA ASN A 232 -2.30 18.14 -14.55
C ASN A 232 -1.08 18.33 -15.46
N ASN A 233 -0.12 19.18 -15.04
CA ASN A 233 1.11 19.41 -15.80
C ASN A 233 1.93 18.13 -16.00
N LEU A 234 1.87 17.21 -15.03
CA LEU A 234 2.52 15.91 -15.06
C LEU A 234 1.65 14.79 -15.64
N ASN A 235 0.41 15.10 -16.07
CA ASN A 235 -0.60 14.14 -16.54
C ASN A 235 -0.84 12.98 -15.54
N LEU A 236 -0.83 13.32 -14.25
CA LEU A 236 -1.09 12.40 -13.14
C LEU A 236 -2.53 12.57 -12.64
N LYS A 237 -3.11 11.48 -12.17
CA LYS A 237 -4.47 11.46 -11.61
C LYS A 237 -4.38 11.08 -10.13
N PRO A 238 -4.38 12.06 -9.21
CA PRO A 238 -4.25 11.78 -7.79
C PRO A 238 -5.52 11.13 -7.23
N ILE A 239 -5.35 10.47 -6.08
CA ILE A 239 -6.46 10.00 -5.24
C ILE A 239 -6.43 10.78 -3.92
N TYR A 240 -7.53 11.44 -3.57
CA TYR A 240 -7.65 12.18 -2.31
C TYR A 240 -8.41 11.36 -1.26
N PHE A 241 -7.81 11.16 -0.09
CA PHE A 241 -8.46 10.56 1.07
C PHE A 241 -8.82 11.64 2.08
N ILE A 242 -10.12 11.81 2.33
CA ILE A 242 -10.62 12.94 3.11
C ILE A 242 -11.01 12.49 4.52
N LEU A 243 -10.45 13.16 5.55
CA LEU A 243 -10.85 12.92 6.94
C LEU A 243 -12.25 13.49 7.17
N PHE A 244 -13.26 12.65 6.99
CA PHE A 244 -14.67 13.01 7.10
C PHE A 244 -15.27 12.45 8.40
N ALA A 245 -14.88 13.06 9.51
CA ALA A 245 -15.22 12.59 10.84
C ALA A 245 -15.55 13.73 11.82
N ASP A 246 -16.16 13.36 12.94
CA ASP A 246 -16.36 14.26 14.08
C ASP A 246 -15.00 14.63 14.70
N TYR A 247 -14.94 15.79 15.37
CA TYR A 247 -13.72 16.25 16.03
C TYR A 247 -13.34 15.33 17.21
N GLY A 248 -12.09 14.89 17.22
CA GLY A 248 -11.54 13.99 18.23
C GLY A 248 -10.11 14.35 18.65
N ARG A 249 -9.51 13.49 19.48
CA ARG A 249 -8.12 13.66 19.95
C ARG A 249 -7.12 13.66 18.80
N PHE A 250 -7.31 12.75 17.85
CA PHE A 250 -6.46 12.58 16.67
C PHE A 250 -7.08 13.23 15.44
N ASP A 251 -8.41 13.31 15.37
CA ASP A 251 -9.16 13.80 14.21
C ASP A 251 -9.51 15.29 14.36
N LYS A 252 -8.73 16.17 13.70
CA LYS A 252 -8.78 17.63 13.97
C LYS A 252 -9.30 18.47 12.80
N ASN A 253 -9.93 17.83 11.82
CA ASN A 253 -10.40 18.50 10.61
C ASN A 253 -11.48 19.57 10.90
N VAL A 254 -11.89 20.25 9.84
CA VAL A 254 -13.06 21.14 9.83
C VAL A 254 -14.34 20.32 10.04
N PRO A 255 -15.34 20.83 10.79
CA PRO A 255 -16.57 20.08 11.04
C PRO A 255 -17.26 19.71 9.72
N ILE A 256 -17.80 18.49 9.63
CA ILE A 256 -18.38 17.96 8.39
C ILE A 256 -19.61 18.72 7.90
N GLN A 257 -20.25 19.56 8.74
CA GLN A 257 -21.38 20.42 8.36
C GLN A 257 -20.92 21.75 7.72
N ASN A 258 -19.63 22.07 7.75
CA ASN A 258 -19.11 23.31 7.19
C ASN A 258 -19.29 23.35 5.66
N GLN A 259 -19.89 24.42 5.16
CA GLN A 259 -20.21 24.56 3.74
C GLN A 259 -18.96 24.66 2.85
N ALA A 260 -17.92 25.40 3.26
CA ALA A 260 -16.68 25.53 2.50
C ALA A 260 -15.96 24.18 2.36
N PHE A 261 -15.91 23.39 3.45
CA PHE A 261 -15.34 22.05 3.41
C PHE A 261 -16.14 21.11 2.49
N ARG A 262 -17.48 21.14 2.56
CA ARG A 262 -18.34 20.36 1.67
C ARG A 262 -18.18 20.74 0.20
N MET A 263 -18.05 22.03 -0.11
CA MET A 263 -17.81 22.51 -1.48
C MET A 263 -16.44 22.07 -2.00
N LEU A 264 -15.40 22.16 -1.16
CA LEU A 264 -14.07 21.65 -1.48
C LEU A 264 -14.11 20.15 -1.83
N ILE A 265 -14.75 19.33 -0.99
CA ILE A 265 -14.88 17.89 -1.23
C ILE A 265 -15.54 17.61 -2.59
N LYS A 266 -16.62 18.32 -2.91
CA LYS A 266 -17.31 18.17 -4.20
C LYS A 266 -16.43 18.57 -5.37
N SER A 267 -15.74 19.72 -5.27
CA SER A 267 -14.79 20.19 -6.28
C SER A 267 -13.66 19.18 -6.54
N LEU A 268 -13.11 18.57 -5.48
CA LEU A 268 -12.12 17.51 -5.62
C LEU A 268 -12.70 16.27 -6.32
N ALA A 269 -13.93 15.88 -5.97
CA ALA A 269 -14.60 14.74 -6.58
C ALA A 269 -14.97 14.96 -8.06
N ASP A 270 -15.16 16.21 -8.50
CA ASP A 270 -15.41 16.55 -9.89
C ASP A 270 -14.16 16.36 -10.78
N ASN A 271 -12.96 16.45 -10.21
CA ASN A 271 -11.70 16.48 -10.95
C ASN A 271 -10.75 15.31 -10.65
N ALA A 272 -10.99 14.55 -9.58
CA ALA A 272 -10.11 13.47 -9.13
C ALA A 272 -10.88 12.35 -8.42
N GLN A 273 -10.21 11.22 -8.20
CA GLN A 273 -10.77 10.15 -7.38
C GLN A 273 -10.73 10.57 -5.90
N VAL A 274 -11.82 10.28 -5.19
CA VAL A 274 -11.92 10.55 -3.75
C VAL A 274 -12.24 9.26 -2.99
N GLY A 275 -11.64 9.12 -1.83
CA GLY A 275 -11.87 8.05 -0.87
C GLY A 275 -12.08 8.60 0.53
N ILE A 276 -12.63 7.76 1.41
CA ILE A 276 -12.75 8.13 2.82
C ILE A 276 -11.41 7.94 3.53
N HIS A 277 -11.07 8.87 4.41
CA HIS A 277 -10.04 8.71 5.44
C HIS A 277 -10.74 8.57 6.81
N PRO A 278 -11.14 7.35 7.22
CA PRO A 278 -11.95 7.19 8.43
C PRO A 278 -11.22 7.65 9.68
N SER A 279 -11.96 8.07 10.70
CA SER A 279 -11.35 8.56 11.94
C SER A 279 -10.48 7.52 12.62
N TYR A 280 -9.55 8.00 13.46
CA TYR A 280 -8.76 7.13 14.33
C TYR A 280 -9.68 6.27 15.23
N GLN A 281 -10.81 6.82 15.68
CA GLN A 281 -11.76 6.11 16.53
C GLN A 281 -12.53 5.00 15.79
N SER A 282 -12.78 5.17 14.49
CA SER A 282 -13.51 4.19 13.66
C SER A 282 -12.85 2.80 13.65
N ASN A 283 -11.52 2.75 13.86
CA ASN A 283 -10.76 1.50 13.96
C ASN A 283 -11.24 0.57 15.08
N ASN A 284 -11.82 1.11 16.16
CA ASN A 284 -12.32 0.34 17.28
C ASN A 284 -13.86 0.30 17.33
N SER A 285 -14.54 0.90 16.35
CA SER A 285 -16.00 1.03 16.35
C SER A 285 -16.56 1.01 14.93
N PHE A 286 -17.11 -0.15 14.55
CA PHE A 286 -17.77 -0.35 13.28
C PHE A 286 -18.97 0.58 13.07
N SER A 287 -19.70 0.95 14.13
CA SER A 287 -20.82 1.88 14.03
C SER A 287 -20.38 3.29 13.66
N ILE A 288 -19.21 3.73 14.15
CA ILE A 288 -18.60 5.01 13.76
C ILE A 288 -18.16 4.95 12.31
N LEU A 289 -17.44 3.90 11.91
CA LEU A 289 -17.02 3.71 10.51
C LEU A 289 -18.21 3.74 9.55
N ARG A 290 -19.26 2.96 9.83
CA ARG A 290 -20.50 2.92 9.03
C ARG A 290 -21.11 4.31 8.88
N ARG A 291 -21.18 5.07 9.97
CA ARG A 291 -21.74 6.43 9.96
C ARG A 291 -20.90 7.37 9.11
N GLU A 292 -19.58 7.36 9.27
CA GLU A 292 -18.66 8.22 8.50
C GLU A 292 -18.74 7.91 7.01
N VAL A 293 -18.68 6.62 6.63
CA VAL A 293 -18.84 6.16 5.23
C VAL A 293 -20.20 6.60 4.66
N GLY A 294 -21.29 6.36 5.39
CA GLY A 294 -22.63 6.71 4.94
C GLY A 294 -22.85 8.22 4.77
N GLN A 295 -22.33 9.03 5.71
CA GLN A 295 -22.43 10.49 5.61
C GLN A 295 -21.57 11.05 4.47
N PHE A 296 -20.38 10.47 4.23
CA PHE A 296 -19.52 10.86 3.12
C PHE A 296 -20.16 10.51 1.77
N GLY A 297 -20.73 9.31 1.65
CA GLY A 297 -21.50 8.90 0.46
C GLY A 297 -22.73 9.78 0.21
N THR A 298 -23.44 10.18 1.27
CA THR A 298 -24.57 11.13 1.18
C THR A 298 -24.13 12.50 0.66
N LEU A 299 -22.95 12.99 1.07
CA LEU A 299 -22.43 14.28 0.61
C LEU A 299 -22.14 14.29 -0.90
N LEU A 300 -21.56 13.19 -1.40
CA LEU A 300 -21.16 13.03 -2.79
C LEU A 300 -22.26 12.43 -3.69
N ASN A 301 -23.36 11.95 -3.10
CA ASN A 301 -24.42 11.23 -3.78
C ASN A 301 -23.89 10.02 -4.58
N THR A 302 -22.95 9.28 -4.00
CA THR A 302 -22.34 8.08 -4.58
C THR A 302 -21.94 7.09 -3.49
N GLU A 303 -21.82 5.82 -3.86
CA GLU A 303 -21.18 4.81 -3.01
C GLU A 303 -19.69 5.11 -2.87
N ILE A 304 -19.18 4.93 -1.65
CA ILE A 304 -17.77 5.12 -1.33
C ILE A 304 -17.10 3.77 -1.39
N THR A 305 -16.13 3.63 -2.29
CA THR A 305 -15.46 2.35 -2.58
C THR A 305 -13.99 2.32 -2.19
N ARG A 306 -13.40 3.48 -1.85
CA ARG A 306 -11.97 3.63 -1.52
C ARG A 306 -11.80 4.09 -0.09
N SER A 307 -10.83 3.49 0.61
CA SER A 307 -10.46 3.87 1.97
C SER A 307 -8.96 3.95 2.17
N ARG A 308 -8.54 4.86 3.05
CA ARG A 308 -7.24 4.82 3.71
C ARG A 308 -7.41 5.09 5.19
N GLN A 309 -6.87 4.25 6.06
CA GLN A 309 -6.99 4.40 7.50
C GLN A 309 -6.14 5.55 8.02
N HIS A 310 -6.73 6.42 8.85
CA HIS A 310 -5.98 7.44 9.57
C HIS A 310 -4.89 6.81 10.44
N PHE A 311 -3.69 7.41 10.43
CA PHE A 311 -2.46 6.85 11.01
C PHE A 311 -2.00 5.51 10.40
N LEU A 312 -2.55 5.08 9.26
CA LEU A 312 -2.29 3.77 8.67
C LEU A 312 -2.57 2.62 9.64
N LYS A 313 -3.54 2.83 10.54
CA LYS A 313 -3.86 1.87 11.59
C LYS A 313 -4.61 0.69 10.98
N LEU A 314 -3.89 -0.41 10.82
CA LEU A 314 -4.43 -1.69 10.38
C LEU A 314 -4.36 -2.69 11.53
N ASP A 315 -5.49 -3.34 11.80
CA ASP A 315 -5.60 -4.46 12.71
C ASP A 315 -6.21 -5.63 11.91
N LEU A 316 -5.35 -6.48 11.36
CA LEU A 316 -5.79 -7.59 10.52
C LEU A 316 -6.34 -8.74 11.36
N PRO A 317 -7.42 -9.42 10.92
CA PRO A 317 -8.23 -9.13 9.72
C PRO A 317 -9.36 -8.10 9.96
N VAL A 318 -9.55 -7.64 11.20
CA VAL A 318 -10.72 -6.87 11.65
C VAL A 318 -10.95 -5.61 10.81
N THR A 319 -9.92 -4.80 10.58
CA THR A 319 -10.04 -3.55 9.81
C THR A 319 -10.57 -3.83 8.40
N TYR A 320 -10.02 -4.83 7.70
CA TYR A 320 -10.41 -5.15 6.33
C TYR A 320 -11.78 -5.80 6.22
N ARG A 321 -12.16 -6.66 7.17
CA ARG A 321 -13.53 -7.17 7.25
C ARG A 321 -14.55 -6.04 7.43
N ASN A 322 -14.23 -5.05 8.26
CA ASN A 322 -15.11 -3.89 8.48
C ASN A 322 -15.28 -3.06 7.19
N LEU A 323 -14.23 -2.91 6.39
CA LEU A 323 -14.31 -2.24 5.08
C LEU A 323 -15.18 -3.04 4.09
N ILE A 324 -14.96 -4.36 4.00
CA ILE A 324 -15.76 -5.26 3.15
C ILE A 324 -17.26 -5.18 3.51
N ASN A 325 -17.58 -5.16 4.82
CA ASN A 325 -18.97 -5.07 5.30
C ASN A 325 -19.66 -3.73 5.00
N LEU A 326 -18.94 -2.76 4.41
CA LEU A 326 -19.44 -1.45 3.98
C LEU A 326 -19.23 -1.24 2.47
N ASP A 327 -19.02 -2.32 1.72
CA ASP A 327 -18.84 -2.33 0.26
C ASP A 327 -17.64 -1.49 -0.22
N ILE A 328 -16.65 -1.26 0.66
CA ILE A 328 -15.36 -0.71 0.27
C ILE A 328 -14.60 -1.79 -0.49
N THR A 329 -14.21 -1.49 -1.73
CA THR A 329 -13.53 -2.41 -2.63
C THR A 329 -12.02 -2.22 -2.67
N ASP A 330 -11.53 -1.04 -2.28
CA ASP A 330 -10.12 -0.68 -2.41
C ASP A 330 -9.57 -0.02 -1.14
N ASP A 331 -8.56 -0.64 -0.51
CA ASP A 331 -7.80 -0.06 0.61
C ASP A 331 -6.40 0.37 0.17
N TYR A 332 -5.98 1.55 0.64
CA TYR A 332 -4.70 2.16 0.31
C TYR A 332 -3.80 2.34 1.54
N SER A 333 -4.03 1.56 2.61
CA SER A 333 -3.35 1.72 3.90
C SER A 333 -2.10 0.86 4.06
N MET A 334 -1.84 -0.06 3.12
CA MET A 334 -0.79 -1.07 3.22
C MET A 334 0.61 -0.48 2.98
N GLY A 335 1.17 0.14 4.02
CA GLY A 335 2.57 0.56 4.11
C GLY A 335 2.98 0.72 5.56
N PHE A 336 4.23 1.09 5.80
CA PHE A 336 4.73 1.37 7.16
C PHE A 336 4.75 2.87 7.41
N ALA A 337 4.35 3.27 8.62
CA ALA A 337 4.35 4.68 8.99
C ALA A 337 5.74 5.23 9.34
N ALA A 338 6.64 4.37 9.85
CA ALA A 338 7.94 4.79 10.37
C ALA A 338 9.10 4.51 9.40
N ASP A 339 8.87 3.69 8.36
CA ASP A 339 9.88 3.24 7.41
C ASP A 339 9.26 3.23 6.01
N ALA A 340 10.01 3.61 4.98
CA ALA A 340 9.54 3.54 3.61
C ALA A 340 9.93 2.19 2.98
N GLY A 341 9.19 1.74 1.97
CA GLY A 341 9.46 0.47 1.27
C GLY A 341 8.20 -0.35 1.05
N PHE A 342 8.37 -1.65 0.86
CA PHE A 342 7.33 -2.56 0.40
C PHE A 342 6.85 -3.43 1.55
N ARG A 343 5.87 -2.94 2.34
CA ARG A 343 5.32 -3.67 3.50
C ARG A 343 4.92 -5.11 3.14
N ALA A 344 4.18 -5.30 2.05
CA ALA A 344 3.76 -6.61 1.55
C ALA A 344 4.75 -7.25 0.55
N GLY A 345 5.96 -6.68 0.38
CA GLY A 345 6.95 -7.17 -0.58
C GLY A 345 6.57 -7.03 -2.06
N ILE A 346 5.49 -6.30 -2.37
CA ILE A 346 4.91 -6.16 -3.70
C ILE A 346 4.58 -4.70 -3.99
N CYS A 347 4.69 -4.30 -5.26
CA CYS A 347 4.40 -2.94 -5.73
C CYS A 347 3.25 -2.90 -6.75
N VAL A 348 2.41 -3.93 -6.79
CA VAL A 348 1.15 -3.92 -7.53
C VAL A 348 0.02 -4.26 -6.56
N SER A 349 -1.19 -3.82 -6.89
CA SER A 349 -2.36 -4.14 -6.10
C SER A 349 -2.65 -5.65 -6.10
N PHE A 350 -3.14 -6.19 -4.99
CA PHE A 350 -3.49 -7.61 -4.84
C PHE A 350 -4.75 -7.73 -3.98
N ASN A 351 -5.40 -8.89 -3.94
CA ASN A 351 -6.61 -9.07 -3.13
C ASN A 351 -6.23 -9.46 -1.71
N PHE A 352 -6.95 -8.96 -0.71
CA PHE A 352 -6.75 -9.38 0.67
C PHE A 352 -7.13 -10.86 0.83
N TYR A 353 -6.18 -11.63 1.36
CA TYR A 353 -6.40 -13.00 1.79
C TYR A 353 -6.63 -13.03 3.29
N ASP A 354 -7.85 -13.37 3.70
CA ASP A 354 -8.20 -13.51 5.10
C ASP A 354 -7.69 -14.86 5.62
N LEU A 355 -6.56 -14.86 6.33
CA LEU A 355 -5.92 -16.09 6.81
C LEU A 355 -6.75 -16.86 7.83
N ASP A 356 -7.54 -16.18 8.67
CA ASP A 356 -8.40 -16.83 9.67
C ASP A 356 -9.53 -17.62 9.00
N LEU A 357 -10.13 -17.05 7.95
CA LEU A 357 -11.16 -17.70 7.15
C LEU A 357 -10.58 -18.60 6.04
N ASP A 358 -9.26 -18.56 5.85
CA ASP A 358 -8.52 -19.20 4.77
C ASP A 358 -9.17 -18.95 3.39
N THR A 359 -9.52 -17.70 3.10
CA THR A 359 -10.19 -17.33 1.84
C THR A 359 -9.65 -16.02 1.26
N GLU A 360 -9.61 -15.97 -0.06
CA GLU A 360 -9.48 -14.72 -0.79
C GLU A 360 -10.78 -13.89 -0.65
N THR A 361 -10.63 -12.58 -0.48
CA THR A 361 -11.73 -11.62 -0.37
C THR A 361 -11.75 -10.69 -1.60
N PRO A 362 -12.86 -9.98 -1.89
CA PRO A 362 -12.90 -9.03 -3.00
C PRO A 362 -12.17 -7.70 -2.71
N LEU A 363 -11.72 -7.44 -1.48
CA LEU A 363 -11.02 -6.20 -1.13
C LEU A 363 -9.64 -6.15 -1.79
N ARG A 364 -9.44 -5.16 -2.66
CA ARG A 364 -8.18 -4.88 -3.34
C ARG A 364 -7.29 -4.00 -2.44
N ILE A 365 -6.07 -4.45 -2.20
CA ILE A 365 -5.06 -3.73 -1.42
C ILE A 365 -4.09 -3.05 -2.37
N HIS A 366 -3.93 -1.73 -2.21
CA HIS A 366 -3.01 -0.89 -2.96
C HIS A 366 -1.88 -0.44 -2.02
N PRO A 367 -0.72 -1.12 -2.03
CA PRO A 367 0.40 -0.71 -1.19
C PRO A 367 0.97 0.64 -1.66
N PHE A 368 1.44 1.45 -0.71
CA PHE A 368 2.19 2.67 -0.99
C PHE A 368 3.65 2.50 -0.57
N THR A 369 4.56 3.21 -1.24
CA THR A 369 6.01 3.00 -1.10
C THR A 369 6.66 4.05 -0.21
N VAL A 370 6.27 5.32 -0.35
CA VAL A 370 6.84 6.45 0.39
C VAL A 370 5.74 7.32 0.97
N MET A 371 6.02 7.91 2.13
CA MET A 371 5.17 8.90 2.79
C MET A 371 6.01 10.08 3.25
N ASP A 372 5.47 11.29 3.13
CA ASP A 372 6.12 12.51 3.59
C ASP A 372 6.53 12.47 5.08
N GLY A 373 5.60 12.18 5.98
CA GLY A 373 5.82 12.06 7.41
C GLY A 373 6.87 11.01 7.75
N THR A 374 6.91 9.88 7.03
CA THR A 374 7.96 8.87 7.18
C THR A 374 9.34 9.48 6.96
N MET A 375 9.53 10.14 5.81
CA MET A 375 10.83 10.70 5.44
C MET A 375 11.25 11.87 6.34
N LYS A 376 10.31 12.75 6.70
CA LYS A 376 10.59 13.94 7.53
C LYS A 376 10.74 13.64 9.01
N ASP A 377 9.77 12.97 9.60
CA ASP A 377 9.61 12.91 11.06
C ASP A 377 10.26 11.66 11.65
N TYR A 378 10.16 10.53 10.96
CA TYR A 378 10.71 9.25 11.41
C TYR A 378 12.17 9.08 10.97
N LEU A 379 12.43 9.18 9.67
CA LEU A 379 13.77 9.00 9.10
C LEU A 379 14.64 10.27 9.20
N LYS A 380 14.03 11.43 9.44
CA LYS A 380 14.72 12.72 9.61
C LYS A 380 15.64 13.09 8.45
N LEU A 381 15.21 12.76 7.23
CA LEU A 381 15.94 13.06 6.02
C LEU A 381 15.95 14.57 5.76
N THR A 382 17.05 15.08 5.21
CA THR A 382 17.04 16.40 4.57
C THR A 382 16.17 16.38 3.31
N ASN A 383 15.78 17.55 2.81
CA ASN A 383 14.93 17.64 1.61
C ASN A 383 15.55 16.88 0.42
N GLN A 384 16.85 17.06 0.16
CA GLN A 384 17.54 16.33 -0.92
C GLN A 384 17.61 14.83 -0.66
N GLN A 385 17.92 14.41 0.57
CA GLN A 385 17.95 12.99 0.93
C GLN A 385 16.58 12.31 0.75
N ALA A 386 15.48 13.03 1.02
CA ALA A 386 14.13 12.52 0.79
C ALA A 386 13.86 12.30 -0.71
N VAL A 387 14.27 13.23 -1.57
CA VAL A 387 14.18 13.07 -3.03
C VAL A 387 15.00 11.87 -3.48
N ASP A 388 16.29 11.80 -3.14
CA ASP A 388 17.19 10.73 -3.56
C ASP A 388 16.68 9.34 -3.11
N PHE A 389 16.16 9.27 -1.88
CA PHE A 389 15.60 8.04 -1.32
C PHE A 389 14.33 7.59 -2.04
N ALA A 390 13.39 8.50 -2.29
CA ALA A 390 12.18 8.20 -3.04
C ALA A 390 12.47 7.81 -4.50
N VAL A 391 13.45 8.47 -5.15
CA VAL A 391 13.90 8.13 -6.50
C VAL A 391 14.49 6.71 -6.54
N LYS A 392 15.30 6.33 -5.54
CA LYS A 392 15.82 4.96 -5.43
C LYS A 392 14.68 3.93 -5.38
N LEU A 393 13.66 4.17 -4.57
CA LEU A 393 12.51 3.27 -4.47
C LEU A 393 11.66 3.27 -5.73
N SER A 394 11.47 4.42 -6.39
CA SER A 394 10.80 4.51 -7.70
C SER A 394 11.52 3.67 -8.76
N ASN A 395 12.86 3.68 -8.78
CA ASN A 395 13.64 2.87 -9.72
C ASN A 395 13.48 1.36 -9.48
N GLU A 396 13.39 0.91 -8.22
CA GLU A 396 13.06 -0.49 -7.90
C GLU A 396 11.68 -0.89 -8.46
N VAL A 397 10.71 0.02 -8.42
CA VAL A 397 9.37 -0.21 -9.01
C VAL A 397 9.41 -0.21 -10.54
N LYS A 398 10.16 0.72 -11.16
CA LYS A 398 10.36 0.76 -12.63
C LYS A 398 10.97 -0.53 -13.14
N ALA A 399 11.98 -1.06 -12.45
CA ALA A 399 12.69 -2.28 -12.83
C ALA A 399 11.77 -3.52 -12.93
N VAL A 400 10.63 -3.51 -12.24
CA VAL A 400 9.67 -4.63 -12.24
C VAL A 400 8.31 -4.29 -12.86
N GLY A 401 8.15 -3.09 -13.43
CA GLY A 401 6.90 -2.67 -14.07
C GLY A 401 5.72 -2.42 -13.10
N GLY A 402 5.96 -1.91 -11.89
CA GLY A 402 4.93 -1.77 -10.85
C GLY A 402 4.27 -0.39 -10.70
N VAL A 403 3.62 -0.18 -9.58
CA VAL A 403 2.95 1.08 -9.20
C VAL A 403 3.76 1.79 -8.13
N PHE A 404 4.32 2.94 -8.46
CA PHE A 404 4.99 3.80 -7.49
C PHE A 404 3.95 4.72 -6.86
N SER A 405 3.39 4.28 -5.74
CA SER A 405 2.36 4.98 -4.98
C SER A 405 2.97 5.81 -3.85
N THR A 406 2.67 7.10 -3.82
CA THR A 406 3.16 8.06 -2.81
C THR A 406 2.02 8.50 -1.90
N LEU A 407 2.25 8.63 -0.60
CA LEU A 407 1.33 9.25 0.35
C LEU A 407 1.84 10.64 0.73
N TRP A 408 1.07 11.68 0.43
CA TRP A 408 1.38 13.06 0.79
C TRP A 408 0.23 13.70 1.54
N HIS A 409 0.49 14.78 2.27
CA HIS A 409 -0.55 15.57 2.93
C HIS A 409 -0.57 17.00 2.38
N ASN A 410 -1.76 17.61 2.36
CA ASN A 410 -1.88 19.03 1.98
C ASN A 410 -1.12 19.96 2.94
N GLU A 411 -1.08 19.61 4.24
CA GLU A 411 -0.26 20.31 5.24
C GLU A 411 1.23 20.31 4.86
N THR A 412 1.75 19.19 4.36
CA THR A 412 3.16 19.06 3.96
C THR A 412 3.52 19.97 2.79
N TYR A 413 2.57 20.24 1.89
CA TYR A 413 2.77 21.09 0.72
C TYR A 413 2.65 22.60 1.03
N SER A 414 2.33 22.94 2.29
CA SER A 414 2.05 24.32 2.73
C SER A 414 3.24 25.28 2.75
N GLU A 415 4.48 24.78 2.69
CA GLU A 415 5.70 25.59 2.86
C GLU A 415 5.77 26.32 4.22
N THR A 416 5.14 25.75 5.26
CA THR A 416 5.12 26.37 6.60
C THR A 416 5.79 25.53 7.69
N GLY A 417 6.40 26.21 8.65
CA GLY A 417 7.01 25.57 9.82
C GLY A 417 8.08 24.55 9.44
N ARG A 418 7.86 23.28 9.80
CA ARG A 418 8.79 22.18 9.52
C ARG A 418 8.77 21.71 8.07
N TRP A 419 7.77 22.12 7.30
CA TRP A 419 7.52 21.69 5.92
C TRP A 419 8.09 22.66 4.87
N ILE A 420 8.95 23.61 5.26
CA ILE A 420 9.64 24.47 4.31
C ILE A 420 10.50 23.61 3.36
N GLY A 421 10.32 23.84 2.06
CA GLY A 421 10.91 23.14 0.92
C GLY A 421 10.27 21.81 0.56
N TRP A 422 9.19 21.38 1.25
CA TRP A 422 8.56 20.08 0.98
C TRP A 422 7.62 20.09 -0.24
N ARG A 423 7.18 21.27 -0.69
CA ARG A 423 6.57 21.46 -2.02
C ARG A 423 7.50 21.04 -3.14
N GLU A 424 8.74 21.51 -3.05
CA GLU A 424 9.79 21.21 -4.04
C GLU A 424 10.16 19.73 -3.98
N VAL A 425 10.32 19.16 -2.78
CA VAL A 425 10.54 17.71 -2.61
C VAL A 425 9.45 16.90 -3.30
N TYR A 426 8.18 17.24 -3.10
CA TYR A 426 7.07 16.51 -3.74
C TYR A 426 7.15 16.60 -5.27
N SER A 427 7.34 17.81 -5.79
CA SER A 427 7.40 18.06 -7.23
C SER A 427 8.55 17.30 -7.89
N GLN A 428 9.76 17.37 -7.31
CA GLN A 428 10.92 16.63 -7.81
C GLN A 428 10.72 15.11 -7.77
N ILE A 429 10.10 14.57 -6.71
CA ILE A 429 9.81 13.14 -6.63
C ILE A 429 8.90 12.71 -7.77
N LEU A 430 7.81 13.46 -8.04
CA LEU A 430 6.89 13.13 -9.12
C LEU A 430 7.54 13.27 -10.50
N GLU A 431 8.28 14.35 -10.74
CA GLU A 431 9.01 14.58 -12.00
C GLU A 431 10.01 13.45 -12.29
N ASN A 432 10.81 13.06 -11.30
CA ASN A 432 11.73 11.93 -11.44
C ASN A 432 10.97 10.60 -11.63
N ALA A 433 9.85 10.40 -10.93
CA ALA A 433 9.04 9.20 -11.04
C ALA A 433 8.44 9.03 -12.44
N ILE A 434 8.02 10.11 -13.11
CA ILE A 434 7.48 10.04 -14.48
C ILE A 434 8.56 10.09 -15.56
N SER A 435 9.78 10.55 -15.23
CA SER A 435 10.87 10.61 -16.21
C SER A 435 11.23 9.21 -16.71
N LEU A 436 11.23 9.06 -18.03
CA LEU A 436 11.76 7.88 -18.72
C LEU A 436 13.28 8.00 -18.68
N LYS A 437 13.93 7.28 -17.76
CA LYS A 437 15.33 6.92 -17.91
C LYS A 437 15.42 5.43 -18.21
#